data_AF-A0A8J3KVH8-F1
#
_entry.id   AF-A0A8J3KVH8-F1
#
_cell.length_a   1.000
_cell.length_b   1.000
_cell.length_c   1.000
_cell.angle_alpha   90.00
_cell.angle_beta   90.00
_cell.angle_gamma   90.00
#
_symmetry.space_group_name_H-M   'P 1'
#
loop_
_entity.id
_entity.type
_entity.pdbx_description
1 polymer ?
#
loop_
_entity_poly.entity_id
_entity_poly.type
_entity_poly.pdbx_seq_one_letter_code
_entity_poly.pdbx_strand_id
1 'polypeptide(L)'
;MTRVEADGLPDPADVIVTIGHPSGDVDVPLSEWISRGPGPRPLVRPVRARRADTGEALPLAVIPVRYRNDAESRALIAAGSLDPPPWHR
;
A
#
# COMPACT_ATOMS: atom_id res chain seq x y z
N MET A 1 11.55 23.98 7.06
CA MET A 1 10.28 23.59 7.69
C MET A 1 10.33 22.07 7.86
N THR A 2 10.78 21.60 9.02
CA THR A 2 10.95 20.18 9.30
C THR A 2 9.65 19.71 9.95
N ARG A 3 8.85 18.94 9.22
CA ARG A 3 7.61 18.38 9.75
C ARG A 3 7.98 17.28 10.72
N VAL A 4 7.53 17.45 11.96
CA VAL A 4 7.81 16.56 13.08
C VAL A 4 7.05 15.25 12.84
N GLU A 5 7.79 14.12 12.87
CA GLU A 5 7.27 12.77 12.73
C GLU A 5 6.37 12.42 13.93
N ALA A 6 5.07 12.30 13.70
CA ALA A 6 4.13 11.77 14.68
C ALA A 6 4.01 10.25 14.43
N ASP A 7 4.52 9.43 15.34
CA ASP A 7 4.42 7.96 15.33
C ASP A 7 4.89 7.25 14.04
N GLY A 8 6.19 7.35 13.75
CA GLY A 8 7.03 6.27 13.21
C GLY A 8 6.75 5.69 11.81
N LEU A 9 5.81 6.24 11.04
CA LEU A 9 5.56 5.84 9.66
C LEU A 9 5.73 7.03 8.68
N PRO A 10 6.36 6.81 7.52
CA PRO A 10 6.55 7.86 6.51
C PRO A 10 5.19 8.36 5.97
N ASP A 11 5.15 9.62 5.52
CA ASP A 11 3.98 10.15 4.80
C ASP A 11 3.72 9.29 3.55
N PRO A 12 2.49 8.83 3.29
CA PRO A 12 2.16 8.08 2.08
C PRO A 12 2.55 8.77 0.77
N ALA A 13 2.69 10.10 0.75
CA ALA A 13 3.21 10.83 -0.41
C ALA A 13 4.71 10.61 -0.65
N ASP A 14 5.47 10.28 0.40
CA ASP A 14 6.92 10.09 0.39
C ASP A 14 7.33 8.63 0.19
N VAL A 15 6.37 7.73 -0.05
CA VAL A 15 6.60 6.31 -0.28
C VAL A 15 6.18 5.93 -1.70
N ILE A 16 7.09 5.28 -2.43
CA ILE A 16 6.78 4.59 -3.67
C ILE A 16 6.55 3.11 -3.38
N VAL A 17 5.44 2.57 -3.86
CA VAL A 17 5.15 1.13 -3.81
C VAL A 17 5.25 0.53 -5.19
N THR A 18 5.95 -0.60 -5.28
CA THR A 18 5.93 -1.45 -6.47
C THR A 18 4.76 -2.41 -6.35
N ILE A 19 3.80 -2.30 -7.24
CA ILE A 19 2.64 -3.17 -7.35
C ILE A 19 3.00 -4.32 -8.29
N GLY A 20 2.99 -5.54 -7.75
CA GLY A 20 3.12 -6.75 -8.53
C GLY A 20 1.83 -7.01 -9.29
N HIS A 21 1.93 -7.19 -10.60
CA HIS A 21 0.81 -7.53 -11.48
C HIS A 21 1.26 -8.65 -12.46
N PRO A 22 0.37 -9.58 -12.86
CA PRO A 22 0.75 -10.72 -13.71
C PRO A 22 1.41 -10.36 -15.05
N SER A 23 1.12 -9.17 -15.58
CA SER A 23 1.67 -8.65 -16.84
C SER A 23 2.91 -7.75 -16.65
N GLY A 24 3.41 -7.59 -15.41
CA GLY A 24 4.56 -6.74 -15.10
C GLY A 24 4.31 -5.85 -13.89
N ASP A 25 5.39 -5.44 -13.23
CA ASP A 25 5.32 -4.59 -12.03
C ASP A 25 5.15 -3.10 -12.40
N VAL A 26 4.49 -2.33 -11.54
CA VAL A 26 4.36 -0.87 -11.69
C VAL A 26 4.67 -0.14 -10.40
N ASP A 27 5.40 0.97 -10.49
CA ASP A 27 5.68 1.85 -9.35
C ASP A 27 4.66 2.99 -9.30
N VAL A 28 4.05 3.19 -8.14
CA VAL A 28 3.12 4.29 -7.87
C VAL A 28 3.35 4.88 -6.47
N PRO A 29 2.99 6.14 -6.21
CA PRO A 29 2.93 6.67 -4.85
C PRO A 29 2.00 5.82 -3.97
N LEU A 30 2.35 5.62 -2.70
CA LEU A 30 1.48 4.91 -1.75
C LEU A 30 0.15 5.66 -1.58
N SER A 31 0.15 6.99 -1.63
CA SER A 31 -1.06 7.82 -1.67
C SER A 31 -1.99 7.46 -2.85
N GLU A 32 -1.45 7.25 -4.05
CA GLU A 32 -2.23 6.81 -5.21
C GLU A 32 -2.80 5.41 -4.99
N TRP A 33 -1.96 4.48 -4.52
CA TRP A 33 -2.41 3.12 -4.21
C TRP A 33 -3.51 3.10 -3.15
N ILE A 34 -3.42 3.92 -2.11
CA ILE A 34 -4.46 4.06 -1.08
C ILE A 34 -5.77 4.59 -1.66
N SER A 35 -5.69 5.53 -2.62
CA SER A 35 -6.87 6.10 -3.26
C SER A 35 -7.62 5.12 -4.16
N ARG A 36 -6.90 4.23 -4.86
CA ARG A 36 -7.48 3.33 -5.87
C ARG A 36 -7.63 1.89 -5.38
N GLY A 37 -6.61 1.38 -4.70
CA GLY A 37 -6.48 0.01 -4.26
C GLY A 37 -6.41 -1.00 -5.42
N PRO A 38 -6.41 -2.31 -5.09
CA PRO A 38 -6.41 -3.39 -6.08
C PRO A 38 -7.71 -3.48 -6.90
N GLY A 39 -8.84 -2.94 -6.42
CA GLY A 39 -10.14 -3.27 -7.03
C GLY A 39 -10.48 -4.76 -6.86
N PRO A 40 -11.27 -5.35 -7.78
CA PRO A 40 -11.61 -6.77 -7.74
C PRO A 40 -10.44 -7.70 -8.14
N ARG A 41 -9.20 -7.21 -8.25
CA ARG A 41 -8.06 -7.95 -8.80
C ARG A 41 -7.27 -8.66 -7.68
N PRO A 42 -7.44 -9.98 -7.47
CA PRO A 42 -6.86 -10.67 -6.31
C PRO A 42 -5.34 -10.89 -6.41
N LEU A 43 -4.78 -10.78 -7.61
CA LEU A 43 -3.34 -11.00 -7.86
C LEU A 43 -2.53 -9.71 -7.87
N VAL A 44 -3.17 -8.55 -7.66
CA VAL A 44 -2.54 -7.23 -7.76
C VAL A 44 -2.27 -6.70 -6.36
N ARG A 45 -1.01 -6.61 -5.96
CA ARG A 45 -0.65 -6.21 -4.60
C ARG A 45 0.71 -5.52 -4.54
N PRO A 46 0.98 -4.69 -3.53
CA PRO A 46 2.32 -4.20 -3.28
C PRO A 46 3.29 -5.37 -2.99
N VAL A 47 4.46 -5.34 -3.62
CA VAL A 47 5.53 -6.33 -3.44
C VAL A 47 6.84 -5.71 -2.95
N ARG A 48 7.01 -4.39 -3.11
CA ARG A 48 8.12 -3.61 -2.53
C ARG A 48 7.62 -2.22 -2.14
N ALA A 49 8.31 -1.60 -1.19
CA ALA A 49 8.14 -0.20 -0.84
C ALA A 49 9.52 0.45 -0.73
N ARG A 50 9.62 1.74 -1.07
CA ARG A 50 10.83 2.53 -0.90
C ARG A 50 10.52 4.00 -0.64
N ARG A 51 11.43 4.73 0.00
CA ARG A 51 11.36 6.18 0.09
C ARG A 51 11.46 6.81 -1.30
N ALA A 52 10.65 7.84 -1.56
CA ALA A 52 10.60 8.52 -2.85
C ALA A 52 11.86 9.37 -3.12
N ASP A 53 12.44 9.95 -2.09
CA ASP A 53 13.58 10.86 -2.15
C ASP A 53 14.93 10.14 -2.19
N THR A 54 15.12 9.10 -1.39
CA THR A 54 16.39 8.38 -1.26
C THR A 54 16.41 7.05 -2.01
N GLY A 55 15.24 6.50 -2.37
CA GLY A 55 15.13 5.15 -2.90
C GLY A 55 15.39 4.04 -1.87
N GLU A 56 15.58 4.40 -0.59
CA GLU A 56 15.80 3.44 0.50
C GLU A 56 14.64 2.45 0.59
N ALA A 57 14.95 1.16 0.63
CA ALA A 57 13.94 0.11 0.75
C ALA A 57 13.22 0.19 2.11
N LEU A 58 11.90 0.12 2.09
CA LEU A 58 11.05 0.14 3.27
C LEU A 58 10.38 -1.23 3.46
N PRO A 59 10.11 -1.64 4.72
CA PRO A 59 9.31 -2.84 4.96
C PRO A 59 7.89 -2.62 4.45
N LEU A 60 7.25 -3.66 3.88
CA LEU A 60 5.83 -3.60 3.47
C LEU A 60 4.88 -3.24 4.61
N ALA A 61 5.34 -3.35 5.86
CA ALA A 61 4.61 -2.90 7.04
C ALA A 61 4.18 -1.43 6.98
N VAL A 62 4.88 -0.58 6.23
CA VAL A 62 4.51 0.83 6.01
C VAL A 62 3.19 0.99 5.25
N ILE A 63 2.78 -0.04 4.52
CA ILE A 63 1.50 -0.08 3.82
C ILE A 63 0.44 -0.53 4.83
N PRO A 64 -0.61 0.27 5.08
CA PRO A 64 -1.64 -0.13 6.03
C PRO A 64 -2.29 -1.44 5.61
N VAL A 65 -2.54 -2.33 6.58
CA VAL A 65 -2.98 -3.73 6.33
C VAL A 65 -4.12 -3.80 5.34
N ARG A 66 -5.15 -2.95 5.48
CA ARG A 66 -6.32 -2.91 4.57
C ARG A 66 -5.99 -2.71 3.09
N TYR A 67 -4.81 -2.16 2.75
CA TYR A 67 -4.37 -1.92 1.37
C TYR A 67 -3.33 -2.94 0.86
N ARG A 68 -2.96 -3.96 1.63
CA ARG A 68 -1.92 -4.92 1.21
C ARG A 68 -2.40 -5.93 0.17
N ASN A 69 -3.70 -6.24 0.14
CA ASN A 69 -4.30 -7.26 -0.74
C ASN A 69 -3.56 -8.61 -0.70
N ASP A 70 -3.01 -8.96 0.45
CA ASP A 70 -2.44 -10.25 0.78
C ASP A 70 -3.47 -11.14 1.51
N ALA A 71 -3.07 -12.36 1.88
CA ALA A 71 -3.96 -13.31 2.54
C ALA A 71 -4.48 -12.78 3.89
N GLU A 72 -3.63 -12.10 4.67
CA GLU A 72 -3.98 -11.53 5.97
C GLU A 72 -5.06 -10.45 5.82
N SER A 73 -4.79 -9.42 5.01
CA SER A 73 -5.72 -8.31 4.80
C SER A 73 -7.06 -8.77 4.22
N ARG A 74 -7.04 -9.71 3.27
CA ARG A 74 -8.28 -10.28 2.70
C ARG A 74 -9.05 -11.10 3.73
N ALA A 75 -8.38 -11.87 4.59
CA ALA A 75 -9.04 -12.61 5.66
C ALA A 75 -9.69 -11.68 6.68
N LEU A 76 -9.00 -10.60 7.08
CA LEU A 76 -9.53 -9.60 8.00
C LEU A 76 -10.73 -8.83 7.42
N ILE A 77 -10.70 -8.50 6.13
CA ILE A 77 -11.84 -7.89 5.43
C ILE A 77 -13.02 -8.88 5.36
N ALA A 78 -12.75 -10.15 4.99
CA ALA A 78 -13.80 -11.17 4.92
C ALA A 78 -14.43 -11.46 6.30
N ALA A 79 -13.67 -11.33 7.38
CA ALA A 79 -14.13 -11.47 8.75
C ALA A 79 -14.88 -10.22 9.28
N GLY A 80 -14.90 -9.11 8.53
CA GLY A 80 -15.48 -7.84 8.97
C GLY A 80 -14.64 -7.07 10.01
N SER A 81 -13.39 -7.50 10.25
CA SER A 81 -12.47 -6.86 11.19
C SER A 81 -11.79 -5.61 10.60
N LEU A 82 -11.81 -5.47 9.28
CA LEU A 82 -11.39 -4.28 8.56
C LEU A 82 -12.50 -3.88 7.62
N ASP A 83 -12.80 -2.58 7.57
CA ASP A 83 -13.64 -2.06 6.50
C ASP A 83 -12.99 -2.40 5.15
N PRO A 84 -13.77 -2.91 4.19
CA PRO A 84 -13.26 -3.06 2.83
C PRO A 84 -12.83 -1.66 2.37
N PRO A 85 -11.63 -1.49 1.81
CA PRO A 85 -11.22 -0.17 1.40
C PRO A 85 -12.13 0.31 0.27
N PRO A 86 -12.22 1.63 0.03
CA PRO A 86 -13.07 2.22 -1.01
C PRO A 86 -12.45 1.95 -2.40
N TRP A 87 -12.25 0.68 -2.73
CA TRP A 87 -11.81 0.25 -4.04
C TRP A 87 -12.91 0.66 -5.01
N HIS A 88 -12.63 1.67 -5.82
CA HIS A 88 -13.61 2.23 -6.75
C HIS A 88 -14.30 1.09 -7.51
N ARG A 89 -15.63 1.11 -7.41
CA ARG A 89 -16.55 0.15 -8.01
C ARG A 89 -16.64 0.36 -9.52
#